data_AF-A0A3B9RV19-F1
#
_entry.id   AF-A0A3B9RV19-F1
#
_cell.length_a   1.000
_cell.length_b   1.000
_cell.length_c   1.000
_cell.angle_alpha   90.00
_cell.angle_beta   90.00
_cell.angle_gamma   90.00
#
_symmetry.space_group_name_H-M   'P 1'
#
loop_
_entity.id
_entity.type
_entity.pdbx_description
1 polymer ?
#
loop_
_entity_poly.entity_id
_entity_poly.type
_entity_poly.pdbx_seq_one_letter_code
_entity_poly.pdbx_strand_id
1 'polypeptide(L)'
;WKEFEMEVVRDAKDNCIIVCTIENLDPMGVHTGDSITVAPAQTLTDKEYQRMRDAAIAVLRAVGVNTGGSNVQFAINPEDGRMLVVEMNPRVSRSSALASKATGFPIAKIAAKLAVGYTLDELLNEITGNKTPASFEPSIDYVVTKIPRFNFDKFPQTSQVLTTQMKSVGEVMAMGSNFQESLQKAIRGLEINRTGLQPLFRGKNLARLRGLIREPTPDRLWYVADGFRHGLTLEEIYQESRIDPWFLAQIKHLVVLEQALAGKSLEGVTESDLRYLKQRGFADAYLAFLLNCKEDAVRNQRQQWHINPVYKRIDSCAGEFPTTTAYFYSTYQTLCEARPEKKTKKVMIIGGGPNRIGQGIEFDY
;
A
#
# COMPACT_ATOMS: atom_id res chain seq x y z
N TRP A 1 -7.27 18.28 -2.88
CA TRP A 1 -7.23 17.62 -4.20
C TRP A 1 -6.63 16.23 -4.02
N LYS A 2 -6.86 15.31 -4.94
CA LYS A 2 -6.20 14.00 -4.97
C LYS A 2 -4.71 14.19 -5.30
N GLU A 3 -3.85 13.30 -4.81
CA GLU A 3 -2.41 13.35 -5.04
C GLU A 3 -1.94 12.02 -5.64
N PHE A 4 -1.16 12.10 -6.72
CA PHE A 4 -0.70 10.96 -7.50
C PHE A 4 0.80 11.07 -7.80
N GLU A 5 1.44 9.92 -7.96
CA GLU A 5 2.83 9.82 -8.39
C GLU A 5 2.96 8.82 -9.54
N MET A 6 3.84 9.11 -10.49
CA MET A 6 4.24 8.18 -11.55
C MET A 6 5.75 7.98 -11.52
N GLU A 7 6.16 6.72 -11.46
CA GLU A 7 7.55 6.32 -11.64
C GLU A 7 7.80 6.06 -13.12
N VAL A 8 8.64 6.89 -13.72
CA VAL A 8 8.90 6.91 -15.17
C VAL A 8 10.35 6.50 -15.42
N VAL A 9 10.59 5.69 -16.44
CA VAL A 9 11.95 5.36 -16.91
C VAL A 9 12.06 5.72 -18.38
N ARG A 10 13.17 6.37 -18.76
CA ARG A 10 13.47 6.81 -20.13
C ARG A 10 14.90 6.47 -20.53
N ASP A 11 15.09 6.06 -21.78
CA ASP A 11 16.40 5.74 -22.35
C ASP A 11 16.85 6.68 -23.48
N ALA A 12 18.08 6.48 -23.95
CA ALA A 12 18.73 7.33 -24.94
C ALA A 12 18.07 7.29 -26.34
N LYS A 13 17.23 6.28 -26.63
CA LYS A 13 16.43 6.18 -27.86
C LYS A 13 15.06 6.85 -27.72
N ASP A 14 14.81 7.54 -26.62
CA ASP A 14 13.53 8.14 -26.26
C ASP A 14 12.41 7.12 -25.99
N ASN A 15 12.77 5.84 -25.75
CA ASN A 15 11.79 4.90 -25.20
C ASN A 15 11.45 5.35 -23.77
N CYS A 16 10.17 5.34 -23.43
CA CYS A 16 9.70 5.81 -22.14
C CYS A 16 8.51 4.98 -21.64
N ILE A 17 8.57 4.56 -20.38
CA ILE A 17 7.58 3.68 -19.75
C ILE A 17 7.16 4.22 -18.39
N ILE A 18 5.90 4.00 -18.02
CA ILE A 18 5.42 4.13 -16.65
C ILE A 18 5.62 2.79 -15.94
N VAL A 19 6.53 2.75 -14.97
CA VAL A 19 6.79 1.54 -14.19
C VAL A 19 5.71 1.32 -13.15
N CYS A 20 5.24 2.39 -12.51
CA CYS A 20 4.23 2.30 -11.47
C CYS A 20 3.45 3.61 -11.33
N THR A 21 2.18 3.49 -10.98
CA THR A 21 1.33 4.61 -10.58
C THR A 21 0.90 4.44 -9.14
N ILE A 22 0.98 5.52 -8.38
CA ILE A 22 0.71 5.54 -6.95
C ILE A 22 -0.38 6.58 -6.71
N GLU A 23 -1.41 6.19 -5.97
CA GLU A 23 -2.47 7.09 -5.48
C GLU A 23 -2.32 7.27 -3.96
N ASN A 24 -2.34 8.50 -3.50
CA ASN A 24 -2.27 8.82 -2.09
C ASN A 24 -3.68 8.73 -1.48
N LEU A 25 -3.82 8.02 -0.36
CA LEU A 25 -5.05 7.98 0.42
C LEU A 25 -5.24 9.32 1.16
N ASP A 26 -4.17 9.82 1.77
CA ASP A 26 -4.15 11.16 2.33
C ASP A 26 -4.09 12.20 1.18
N PRO A 27 -4.97 13.20 1.16
CA PRO A 27 -5.03 14.17 0.07
C PRO A 27 -3.88 15.19 0.14
N MET A 28 -3.70 15.95 -0.96
CA MET A 28 -2.76 17.06 -1.06
C MET A 28 -2.75 17.93 0.20
N GLY A 29 -1.56 18.14 0.75
CA GLY A 29 -1.32 18.88 2.01
C GLY A 29 -0.61 18.03 3.06
N VAL A 30 -0.63 16.71 2.91
CA VAL A 30 0.25 15.77 3.60
C VAL A 30 1.32 15.31 2.61
N HIS A 31 2.59 15.42 2.97
CA HIS A 31 3.69 14.99 2.12
C HIS A 31 3.57 13.50 1.78
N THR A 32 3.80 13.08 0.54
CA THR A 32 3.71 11.67 0.08
C THR A 32 4.45 10.66 0.98
N GLY A 33 5.61 11.06 1.49
CA GLY A 33 6.38 10.29 2.48
C GLY A 33 5.67 10.05 3.82
N ASP A 34 4.80 10.97 4.25
CA ASP A 34 3.94 10.87 5.46
C ASP A 34 2.51 10.40 5.15
N SER A 35 2.15 10.28 3.88
CA SER A 35 0.84 9.76 3.44
C SER A 35 0.80 8.23 3.44
N ILE A 36 -0.40 7.68 3.67
CA ILE A 36 -0.73 6.33 3.22
C ILE A 36 -0.88 6.37 1.70
N THR A 37 -0.24 5.44 0.99
CA THR A 37 -0.30 5.37 -0.48
C THR A 37 -0.59 3.97 -0.98
N VAL A 38 -1.18 3.87 -2.17
CA VAL A 38 -1.51 2.60 -2.81
C VAL A 38 -1.00 2.53 -4.24
N ALA A 39 -0.64 1.33 -4.69
CA ALA A 39 -0.36 1.03 -6.09
C ALA A 39 -1.22 -0.17 -6.55
N PRO A 40 -1.83 -0.11 -7.75
CA PRO A 40 -1.78 1.00 -8.71
C PRO A 40 -2.72 2.17 -8.28
N ALA A 41 -2.84 3.21 -9.10
CA ALA A 41 -3.93 4.17 -8.97
C ALA A 41 -5.31 3.49 -9.10
N GLN A 42 -6.30 3.94 -8.32
CA GLN A 42 -7.61 3.31 -8.16
C GLN A 42 -8.75 4.16 -8.76
N THR A 43 -8.67 5.49 -8.63
CA THR A 43 -9.81 6.40 -8.87
C THR A 43 -9.69 7.26 -10.12
N LEU A 44 -8.82 6.87 -11.06
CA LEU A 44 -8.69 7.50 -12.36
C LEU A 44 -9.45 6.70 -13.40
N THR A 45 -10.24 7.38 -14.23
CA THR A 45 -10.64 6.81 -15.51
C THR A 45 -9.42 6.59 -16.38
N ASP A 46 -9.47 5.64 -17.31
CA ASP A 46 -8.36 5.44 -18.26
C ASP A 46 -8.02 6.75 -19.01
N LYS A 47 -9.02 7.55 -19.39
CA LYS A 47 -8.78 8.87 -20.00
C LYS A 47 -7.98 9.82 -19.11
N GLU A 48 -8.22 9.84 -17.81
CA GLU A 48 -7.43 10.65 -16.87
C GLU A 48 -6.03 10.08 -16.68
N TYR A 49 -5.92 8.75 -16.57
CA TYR A 49 -4.65 8.05 -16.49
C TYR A 49 -3.75 8.34 -17.70
N GLN A 50 -4.28 8.21 -18.93
CA GLN A 50 -3.50 8.47 -20.14
C GLN A 50 -3.04 9.93 -20.22
N ARG A 51 -3.87 10.90 -19.82
CA ARG A 51 -3.45 12.31 -19.74
C ARG A 51 -2.32 12.53 -18.73
N MET A 52 -2.40 11.89 -17.57
CA MET A 52 -1.34 11.95 -16.56
C MET A 52 -0.06 11.28 -17.05
N ARG A 53 -0.18 10.12 -17.71
CA ARG A 53 0.93 9.39 -18.33
C ARG A 53 1.65 10.24 -19.38
N ASP A 54 0.90 10.83 -20.30
CA ASP A 54 1.46 11.71 -21.35
C ASP A 54 2.16 12.93 -20.74
N ALA A 55 1.58 13.52 -19.70
CA ALA A 55 2.20 14.62 -18.97
C ALA A 55 3.49 14.20 -18.25
N ALA A 56 3.53 13.03 -17.62
CA ALA A 56 4.72 12.52 -16.94
C ALA A 56 5.88 12.32 -17.93
N ILE A 57 5.60 11.72 -19.08
CA ILE A 57 6.58 11.54 -20.16
C ILE A 57 7.05 12.90 -20.70
N ALA A 58 6.13 13.84 -20.92
CA ALA A 58 6.46 15.19 -21.38
C ALA A 58 7.35 15.94 -20.38
N VAL A 59 7.10 15.80 -19.08
CA VAL A 59 7.92 16.39 -18.01
C VAL A 59 9.37 15.88 -18.06
N LEU A 60 9.57 14.56 -18.20
CA LEU A 60 10.93 14.00 -18.31
C LEU A 60 11.68 14.53 -19.54
N ARG A 61 10.98 14.60 -20.68
CA ARG A 61 11.54 15.15 -21.93
C ARG A 61 11.91 16.63 -21.77
N ALA A 62 11.05 17.43 -21.15
CA ALA A 62 11.27 18.87 -20.95
C ALA A 62 12.42 19.16 -19.97
N VAL A 63 12.55 18.37 -18.91
CA VAL A 63 13.65 18.50 -17.93
C VAL A 63 14.97 17.94 -18.49
N GLY A 64 14.91 17.06 -19.50
CA GLY A 64 16.10 16.50 -20.15
C GLY A 64 16.66 15.25 -19.47
N VAL A 65 15.83 14.49 -18.74
CA VAL A 65 16.25 13.18 -18.20
C VAL A 65 16.19 12.16 -19.34
N ASN A 66 17.35 11.90 -19.96
CA ASN A 66 17.46 11.04 -21.16
C ASN A 66 17.85 9.59 -20.85
N THR A 67 18.40 9.27 -19.67
CA THR A 67 18.99 7.94 -19.41
C THR A 67 18.82 7.51 -17.95
N GLY A 68 17.58 7.32 -17.51
CA GLY A 68 17.32 6.94 -16.12
C GLY A 68 15.87 6.96 -15.70
N GLY A 69 15.66 6.81 -14.39
CA GLY A 69 14.35 6.87 -13.74
C GLY A 69 14.09 8.23 -13.08
N SER A 70 12.82 8.63 -13.00
CA SER A 70 12.37 9.83 -12.29
C SER A 70 10.95 9.63 -11.76
N ASN A 71 10.65 10.33 -10.67
CA ASN A 71 9.32 10.40 -10.08
C ASN A 71 8.66 11.73 -10.49
N VAL A 72 7.42 11.69 -10.96
CA VAL A 72 6.63 12.89 -11.26
C VAL A 72 5.36 12.89 -10.42
N GLN A 73 5.05 14.02 -9.78
CA GLN A 73 3.90 14.14 -8.88
C GLN A 73 2.82 15.06 -9.46
N PHE A 74 1.57 14.71 -9.18
CA PHE A 74 0.40 15.39 -9.71
C PHE A 74 -0.64 15.63 -8.63
N ALA A 75 -1.34 16.77 -8.73
CA ALA A 75 -2.57 17.03 -8.01
C ALA A 75 -3.74 16.98 -8.99
N ILE A 76 -4.81 16.24 -8.65
CA ILE A 76 -6.04 16.20 -9.45
C ILE A 76 -7.23 16.70 -8.63
N ASN A 77 -7.95 17.67 -9.17
CA ASN A 77 -9.20 18.12 -8.60
C ASN A 77 -10.27 17.03 -8.77
N PRO A 78 -10.85 16.48 -7.70
CA PRO A 78 -11.88 15.45 -7.82
C PRO A 78 -13.19 15.95 -8.44
N GLU A 79 -13.43 17.26 -8.48
CA GLU A 79 -14.69 17.83 -8.99
C GLU A 79 -14.75 17.92 -10.52
N ASP A 80 -13.64 18.28 -11.17
CA ASP A 80 -13.59 18.56 -12.61
C ASP A 80 -12.46 17.82 -13.35
N GLY A 81 -11.64 17.03 -12.64
CA GLY A 81 -10.51 16.30 -13.22
C GLY A 81 -9.34 17.19 -13.63
N ARG A 82 -9.31 18.46 -13.21
CA ARG A 82 -8.18 19.36 -13.49
C ARG A 82 -6.90 18.81 -12.87
N MET A 83 -5.88 18.66 -13.71
CA MET A 83 -4.58 18.13 -13.31
C MET A 83 -3.54 19.25 -13.25
N LEU A 84 -2.73 19.24 -12.19
CA LEU A 84 -1.56 20.08 -12.02
C LEU A 84 -0.33 19.21 -11.77
N VAL A 85 0.80 19.55 -12.40
CA VAL A 85 2.10 18.98 -12.06
C VAL A 85 2.59 19.68 -10.79
N VAL A 86 2.97 18.92 -9.77
CA VAL A 86 3.44 19.44 -8.48
C VAL A 86 4.96 19.60 -8.51
N GLU A 87 5.67 18.50 -8.75
CA GLU A 87 7.13 18.48 -8.87
C GLU A 87 7.59 17.29 -9.71
N MET A 88 8.89 17.27 -10.04
CA MET A 88 9.57 16.08 -10.52
C MET A 88 10.91 15.92 -9.82
N ASN A 89 11.28 14.67 -9.55
CA ASN A 89 12.54 14.31 -8.91
C ASN A 89 13.42 13.59 -9.94
N PRO A 90 14.51 14.20 -10.45
CA PRO A 90 15.34 13.65 -11.53
C PRO A 90 16.33 12.58 -11.03
N ARG A 91 15.83 11.63 -10.24
CA ARG A 91 16.60 10.56 -9.60
C ARG A 91 15.67 9.46 -9.10
N VAL A 92 16.25 8.35 -8.66
CA VAL A 92 15.56 7.39 -7.80
C VAL A 92 15.10 8.06 -6.49
N SER A 93 13.97 7.61 -5.98
CA SER A 93 13.26 8.15 -4.81
C SER A 93 12.82 7.02 -3.86
N ARG A 94 12.29 7.40 -2.70
CA ARG A 94 11.56 6.46 -1.83
C ARG A 94 10.42 5.76 -2.59
N SER A 95 9.69 6.53 -3.41
CA SER A 95 8.61 6.05 -4.26
C SER A 95 9.10 5.09 -5.35
N SER A 96 10.30 5.29 -5.90
CA SER A 96 10.91 4.35 -6.86
C SER A 96 11.30 3.02 -6.20
N ALA A 97 11.72 3.03 -4.93
CA ALA A 97 11.99 1.83 -4.16
C ALA A 97 10.69 1.07 -3.85
N LEU A 98 9.65 1.80 -3.42
CA LEU A 98 8.29 1.28 -3.24
C LEU A 98 7.76 0.66 -4.54
N ALA A 99 7.84 1.37 -5.67
CA ALA A 99 7.40 0.90 -6.98
C ALA A 99 8.18 -0.34 -7.45
N SER A 100 9.49 -0.38 -7.22
CA SER A 100 10.30 -1.55 -7.57
C SER A 100 9.87 -2.79 -6.78
N LYS A 101 9.53 -2.61 -5.50
CA LYS A 101 9.00 -3.69 -4.66
C LYS A 101 7.55 -4.04 -5.00
N ALA A 102 6.74 -3.05 -5.35
CA ALA A 102 5.35 -3.22 -5.73
C ALA A 102 5.20 -4.01 -7.04
N THR A 103 6.08 -3.78 -8.02
CA THR A 103 5.94 -4.35 -9.37
C THR A 103 6.87 -5.52 -9.64
N GLY A 104 7.97 -5.63 -8.89
CA GLY A 104 9.08 -6.52 -9.21
C GLY A 104 10.04 -5.97 -10.28
N PHE A 105 9.78 -4.78 -10.83
CA PHE A 105 10.66 -4.13 -11.81
C PHE A 105 11.80 -3.37 -11.09
N PRO A 106 13.08 -3.72 -11.30
CA PRO A 106 14.19 -3.17 -10.51
C PRO A 106 14.67 -1.81 -11.07
N ILE A 107 13.94 -0.72 -10.79
CA ILE A 107 14.15 0.62 -11.38
C ILE A 107 15.61 1.07 -11.28
N ALA A 108 16.20 1.05 -10.08
CA ALA A 108 17.57 1.53 -9.89
C ALA A 108 18.61 0.72 -10.70
N LYS A 109 18.41 -0.60 -10.81
CA LYS A 109 19.28 -1.49 -11.58
C LYS A 109 19.18 -1.23 -13.09
N ILE A 110 17.97 -0.99 -13.58
CA ILE A 110 17.72 -0.63 -14.98
C ILE A 110 18.30 0.75 -15.28
N ALA A 111 17.98 1.75 -14.45
CA ALA A 111 18.48 3.12 -14.60
C ALA A 111 20.01 3.20 -14.64
N ALA A 112 20.71 2.42 -13.79
CA ALA A 112 22.17 2.35 -13.81
C ALA A 112 22.73 1.82 -15.15
N LYS A 113 22.06 0.84 -15.78
CA LYS A 113 22.45 0.33 -17.10
C LYS A 113 22.14 1.34 -18.21
N LEU A 114 20.99 2.02 -18.14
CA LEU A 114 20.66 3.08 -19.10
C LEU A 114 21.68 4.23 -19.07
N ALA A 115 22.18 4.58 -17.87
CA ALA A 115 23.18 5.63 -17.69
C ALA A 115 24.51 5.34 -18.42
N VAL A 116 24.82 4.07 -18.71
CA VAL A 116 26.03 3.66 -19.45
C VAL A 116 25.75 3.27 -20.91
N GLY A 117 24.60 3.68 -21.44
CA GLY A 117 24.28 3.61 -22.87
C GLY A 117 23.41 2.44 -23.31
N TYR A 118 22.97 1.56 -22.40
CA TYR A 118 21.94 0.57 -22.73
C TYR A 118 20.59 1.24 -23.01
N THR A 119 19.75 0.53 -23.75
CA THR A 119 18.35 0.90 -24.00
C THR A 119 17.40 -0.15 -23.43
N LEU A 120 16.14 0.23 -23.18
CA LEU A 120 15.17 -0.61 -22.48
C LEU A 120 14.90 -1.93 -23.21
N ASP A 121 14.96 -1.93 -24.53
CA ASP A 121 14.80 -3.09 -25.41
C ASP A 121 15.98 -4.08 -25.35
N GLU A 122 17.17 -3.60 -24.97
CA GLU A 122 18.38 -4.43 -24.81
C GLU A 122 18.46 -5.12 -23.45
N LEU A 123 17.67 -4.65 -22.48
CA LEU A 123 17.65 -5.16 -21.12
C LEU A 123 16.53 -6.18 -20.96
N LEU A 124 16.77 -7.24 -20.19
CA LEU A 124 15.81 -8.31 -19.95
C LEU A 124 15.17 -8.17 -18.56
N ASN A 125 13.89 -8.54 -18.48
CA ASN A 125 13.14 -8.60 -17.24
C ASN A 125 13.43 -9.90 -16.48
N GLU A 126 14.19 -9.79 -15.39
CA GLU A 126 14.67 -10.94 -14.62
C GLU A 126 13.54 -11.73 -13.96
N ILE A 127 12.46 -11.07 -13.53
CA ILE A 127 11.38 -11.75 -12.79
C ILE A 127 10.60 -12.71 -13.69
N THR A 128 10.52 -12.46 -14.99
CA THR A 128 9.89 -13.36 -15.98
C THR A 128 10.89 -14.38 -16.56
N GLY A 129 12.03 -14.57 -15.90
CA GLY A 129 13.07 -15.50 -16.35
C GLY A 129 13.77 -15.04 -17.63
N ASN A 130 13.95 -13.72 -17.80
CA ASN A 130 14.58 -13.10 -18.96
C ASN A 130 13.85 -13.34 -20.29
N LYS A 131 12.54 -13.62 -20.24
CA LYS A 131 11.72 -13.90 -21.44
C LYS A 131 11.11 -12.65 -22.08
N THR A 132 11.03 -11.57 -21.33
CA THR A 132 10.50 -10.27 -21.79
C THR A 132 11.58 -9.19 -21.66
N PRO A 133 11.55 -8.14 -22.49
CA PRO A 133 12.47 -7.02 -22.35
C PRO A 133 12.09 -6.15 -21.13
N ALA A 134 12.93 -5.17 -20.78
CA ALA A 134 12.61 -4.14 -19.78
C ALA A 134 11.77 -2.99 -20.37
N SER A 135 11.55 -2.96 -21.69
CA SER A 135 10.74 -1.98 -22.41
C SER A 135 9.23 -2.31 -22.35
N PHE A 136 8.66 -2.37 -21.15
CA PHE A 136 7.24 -2.61 -20.93
C PHE A 136 6.73 -1.85 -19.70
N GLU A 137 5.42 -1.64 -19.60
CA GLU A 137 4.78 -1.12 -18.39
C GLU A 137 4.26 -2.30 -17.56
N PRO A 138 4.70 -2.47 -16.30
CA PRO A 138 4.22 -3.55 -15.45
C PRO A 138 2.72 -3.50 -15.21
N SER A 139 2.11 -4.68 -15.17
CA SER A 139 0.73 -4.89 -14.71
C SER A 139 0.75 -5.76 -13.47
N ILE A 140 -0.07 -5.42 -12.47
CA ILE A 140 -0.16 -6.15 -11.20
C ILE A 140 -1.60 -6.59 -10.93
N ASP A 141 -1.77 -7.81 -10.43
CA ASP A 141 -3.04 -8.45 -10.09
C ASP A 141 -3.34 -8.41 -8.59
N TYR A 142 -2.77 -7.42 -7.90
CA TYR A 142 -2.92 -7.16 -6.47
C TYR A 142 -2.85 -5.67 -6.16
N VAL A 143 -3.19 -5.32 -4.93
CA VAL A 143 -3.07 -3.96 -4.40
C VAL A 143 -1.91 -3.90 -3.41
N VAL A 144 -1.03 -2.93 -3.58
CA VAL A 144 0.05 -2.61 -2.65
C VAL A 144 -0.38 -1.42 -1.80
N THR A 145 -0.17 -1.49 -0.49
CA THR A 145 -0.42 -0.38 0.44
C THR A 145 0.85 -0.09 1.22
N LYS A 146 1.25 1.18 1.25
CA LYS A 146 2.32 1.70 2.10
C LYS A 146 1.71 2.50 3.24
N ILE A 147 2.20 2.29 4.47
CA ILE A 147 1.86 3.11 5.64
C ILE A 147 3.16 3.64 6.27
N PRO A 148 3.28 4.94 6.52
CA PRO A 148 4.44 5.52 7.18
C PRO A 148 4.50 5.19 8.68
N ARG A 149 5.71 5.06 9.19
CA ARG A 149 6.03 4.82 10.60
C ARG A 149 6.55 6.11 11.24
N PHE A 150 6.00 6.47 12.40
CA PHE A 150 6.34 7.70 13.13
C PHE A 150 6.86 7.39 14.54
N ASN A 151 7.65 8.27 15.15
CA ASN A 151 8.14 8.11 16.54
C ASN A 151 7.88 9.36 17.41
N PHE A 152 6.67 9.92 17.35
CA PHE A 152 6.31 11.09 18.16
C PHE A 152 6.39 10.85 19.67
N ASP A 153 6.31 9.59 20.12
CA ASP A 153 6.54 9.19 21.51
C ASP A 153 7.92 9.61 22.04
N LYS A 154 8.92 9.71 21.15
CA LYS A 154 10.27 10.18 21.48
C LYS A 154 10.43 11.70 21.45
N PHE A 155 9.42 12.42 20.96
CA PHE A 155 9.44 13.88 20.77
C PHE A 155 8.15 14.52 21.29
N PRO A 156 7.86 14.47 22.61
CA PRO A 156 6.57 14.86 23.18
C PRO A 156 6.18 16.33 22.96
N GLN A 157 7.16 17.20 22.70
CA GLN A 157 6.94 18.63 22.42
C GLN A 157 6.65 18.92 20.93
N THR A 158 6.80 17.93 20.05
CA THR A 158 6.61 18.10 18.60
C THR A 158 5.15 17.88 18.23
N SER A 159 4.60 18.80 17.42
CA SER A 159 3.27 18.64 16.86
C SER A 159 3.19 17.38 15.97
N GLN A 160 2.20 16.54 16.27
CA GLN A 160 1.90 15.31 15.52
C GLN A 160 1.11 15.56 14.23
N VAL A 161 0.71 16.81 13.96
CA VAL A 161 -0.01 17.18 12.73
C VAL A 161 0.91 16.95 11.54
N LEU A 162 0.44 16.17 10.57
CA LEU A 162 1.15 15.90 9.33
C LEU A 162 0.98 17.08 8.37
N THR A 163 2.03 17.39 7.64
CA THR A 163 2.10 18.58 6.77
C THR A 163 2.85 18.24 5.49
N THR A 164 3.18 19.24 4.68
CA THR A 164 4.07 19.09 3.52
C THR A 164 5.54 18.81 3.91
N GLN A 165 5.92 18.98 5.18
CA GLN A 165 7.21 18.55 5.70
C GLN A 165 7.10 17.15 6.33
N MET A 166 7.90 16.22 5.81
CA MET A 166 7.96 14.82 6.26
C MET A 166 8.46 14.70 7.70
N LYS A 167 7.80 13.84 8.49
CA LYS A 167 8.09 13.53 9.90
C LYS A 167 8.18 12.03 10.17
N SER A 168 7.80 11.18 9.22
CA SER A 168 7.96 9.73 9.32
C SER A 168 9.44 9.32 9.29
N VAL A 169 9.74 8.21 9.96
CA VAL A 169 11.09 7.67 10.17
C VAL A 169 11.32 6.34 9.43
N GLY A 170 10.26 5.83 8.80
CA GLY A 170 10.25 4.60 8.03
C GLY A 170 8.87 4.34 7.46
N GLU A 171 8.69 3.18 6.84
CA GLU A 171 7.45 2.79 6.19
C GLU A 171 7.31 1.27 6.13
N VAL A 172 6.08 0.78 6.18
CA VAL A 172 5.75 -0.62 5.91
C VAL A 172 5.02 -0.71 4.59
N MET A 173 5.30 -1.76 3.83
CA MET A 173 4.57 -2.11 2.61
C MET A 173 3.87 -3.46 2.81
N ALA A 174 2.63 -3.55 2.35
CA ALA A 174 1.92 -4.82 2.24
C ALA A 174 1.25 -4.98 0.88
N MET A 175 1.00 -6.24 0.52
CA MET A 175 0.27 -6.60 -0.70
C MET A 175 -0.95 -7.44 -0.34
N GLY A 176 -2.05 -7.29 -1.07
CA GLY A 176 -3.24 -8.11 -0.91
C GLY A 176 -4.01 -8.22 -2.22
N SER A 177 -4.83 -9.26 -2.34
CA SER A 177 -5.70 -9.47 -3.51
C SER A 177 -6.75 -8.36 -3.70
N ASN A 178 -6.96 -7.54 -2.67
CA ASN A 178 -7.82 -6.38 -2.67
C ASN A 178 -7.28 -5.34 -1.69
N PHE A 179 -7.79 -4.10 -1.78
CA PHE A 179 -7.36 -2.99 -0.93
C PHE A 179 -7.53 -3.27 0.56
N GLN A 180 -8.66 -3.84 0.99
CA GLN A 180 -8.91 -4.09 2.42
C GLN A 180 -7.92 -5.09 3.00
N GLU A 181 -7.61 -6.16 2.25
CA GLU A 181 -6.59 -7.13 2.64
C GLU A 181 -5.21 -6.48 2.74
N SER A 182 -4.84 -5.69 1.74
CA SER A 182 -3.56 -4.98 1.67
C SER A 182 -3.41 -3.98 2.83
N LEU A 183 -4.42 -3.16 3.08
CA LEU A 183 -4.47 -2.19 4.17
C LEU A 183 -4.33 -2.85 5.54
N GLN A 184 -5.14 -3.87 5.84
CA GLN A 184 -5.07 -4.54 7.14
C GLN A 184 -3.76 -5.32 7.34
N LYS A 185 -3.11 -5.75 6.26
CA LYS A 185 -1.75 -6.30 6.31
C LYS A 185 -0.72 -5.24 6.65
N ALA A 186 -0.81 -4.06 6.02
CA ALA A 186 0.09 -2.95 6.32
C ALA A 186 -0.07 -2.50 7.79
N ILE A 187 -1.31 -2.36 8.28
CA ILE A 187 -1.59 -1.97 9.67
C ILE A 187 -0.91 -2.92 10.66
N ARG A 188 -1.10 -4.24 10.52
CA ARG A 188 -0.55 -5.20 11.48
C ARG A 188 0.96 -5.41 11.35
N GLY A 189 1.55 -5.04 10.21
CA GLY A 189 2.99 -5.05 10.00
C GLY A 189 3.68 -3.73 10.39
N LEU A 190 2.93 -2.75 10.90
CA LEU A 190 3.44 -1.42 11.20
C LEU A 190 4.24 -1.36 12.52
N GLU A 191 4.25 -2.44 13.31
CA GLU A 191 5.00 -2.53 14.58
C GLU A 191 4.66 -1.40 15.56
N ILE A 192 3.36 -1.15 15.74
CA ILE A 192 2.78 -0.17 16.68
C ILE A 192 1.78 -0.81 17.65
N ASN A 193 1.83 -2.14 17.82
CA ASN A 193 0.89 -2.90 18.66
C ASN A 193 -0.58 -2.76 18.24
N ARG A 194 -0.85 -2.56 16.95
CA ARG A 194 -2.19 -2.59 16.35
C ARG A 194 -2.26 -3.70 15.32
N THR A 195 -3.36 -4.42 15.31
CA THR A 195 -3.57 -5.63 14.48
C THR A 195 -4.74 -5.47 13.52
N GLY A 196 -5.39 -4.30 13.53
CA GLY A 196 -6.49 -3.91 12.67
C GLY A 196 -6.90 -2.46 12.93
N LEU A 197 -8.15 -2.12 12.63
CA LEU A 197 -8.68 -0.77 12.83
C LEU A 197 -9.12 -0.55 14.29
N GLN A 198 -8.36 -1.00 15.31
CA GLN A 198 -8.75 -0.88 16.72
C GLN A 198 -9.37 0.49 17.09
N PRO A 199 -10.45 0.54 17.88
CA PRO A 199 -11.04 1.81 18.31
C PRO A 199 -10.10 2.64 19.18
N LEU A 200 -9.89 3.91 18.83
CA LEU A 200 -9.06 4.85 19.60
C LEU A 200 -9.92 5.89 20.33
N PHE A 201 -11.03 6.31 19.73
CA PHE A 201 -11.94 7.29 20.30
C PHE A 201 -12.86 6.65 21.35
N ARG A 202 -12.79 7.14 22.59
CA ARG A 202 -13.62 6.69 23.73
C ARG A 202 -14.65 7.73 24.19
N GLY A 203 -14.68 8.89 23.55
CA GLY A 203 -15.58 9.99 23.93
C GLY A 203 -16.98 9.86 23.33
N LYS A 204 -17.89 10.73 23.75
CA LYS A 204 -19.23 10.88 23.13
C LYS A 204 -19.36 12.15 22.28
N ASN A 205 -18.34 13.02 22.29
CA ASN A 205 -18.38 14.31 21.60
C ASN A 205 -18.01 14.14 20.12
N LEU A 206 -19.02 14.06 19.24
CA LEU A 206 -18.82 13.93 17.79
C LEU A 206 -18.08 15.13 17.16
N ALA A 207 -18.19 16.33 17.74
CA ALA A 207 -17.43 17.49 17.22
C ALA A 207 -15.92 17.29 17.40
N ARG A 208 -15.51 16.70 18.53
CA ARG A 208 -14.10 16.33 18.75
C ARG A 208 -13.64 15.27 17.76
N LEU A 209 -14.47 14.25 17.50
CA LEU A 209 -14.13 13.20 16.53
C LEU A 209 -13.98 13.75 15.11
N ARG A 210 -14.89 14.64 14.68
CA ARG A 210 -14.75 15.36 13.39
C ARG A 210 -13.44 16.15 13.32
N GLY A 211 -13.05 16.83 14.40
CA GLY A 211 -11.75 17.51 14.49
C GLY A 211 -10.54 16.57 14.29
N LEU A 212 -10.56 15.39 14.92
CA LEU A 212 -9.52 14.36 14.78
C LEU A 212 -9.46 13.73 13.38
N ILE A 213 -10.58 13.69 12.66
CA ILE A 213 -10.65 13.24 11.27
C ILE A 213 -10.14 14.35 10.32
N ARG A 214 -10.45 15.60 10.63
CA ARG A 214 -10.03 16.77 9.84
C ARG A 214 -8.53 16.99 9.90
N GLU A 215 -7.96 16.94 11.10
CA GLU A 215 -6.53 17.16 11.32
C GLU A 215 -5.72 15.89 10.97
N PRO A 216 -4.86 15.92 9.96
CA PRO A 216 -4.08 14.75 9.59
C PRO A 216 -3.03 14.47 10.68
N THR A 217 -3.13 13.29 11.28
CA THR A 217 -2.22 12.77 12.30
C THR A 217 -1.90 11.31 11.98
N PRO A 218 -0.85 10.71 12.55
CA PRO A 218 -0.57 9.29 12.37
C PRO A 218 -1.77 8.40 12.67
N ASP A 219 -2.61 8.79 13.63
CA ASP A 219 -3.76 8.02 14.10
C ASP A 219 -5.06 8.27 13.31
N ARG A 220 -5.04 9.17 12.30
CA ARG A 220 -6.22 9.61 11.54
C ARG A 220 -7.02 8.46 10.92
N LEU A 221 -6.36 7.44 10.37
CA LEU A 221 -7.03 6.28 9.78
C LEU A 221 -7.96 5.57 10.77
N TRP A 222 -7.54 5.45 12.04
CA TRP A 222 -8.34 4.83 13.09
C TRP A 222 -9.49 5.76 13.52
N TYR A 223 -9.28 7.07 13.56
CA TYR A 223 -10.37 8.03 13.81
C TYR A 223 -11.40 8.06 12.69
N VAL A 224 -11.01 7.84 11.43
CA VAL A 224 -11.94 7.62 10.31
C VAL A 224 -12.80 6.39 10.57
N ALA A 225 -12.19 5.26 10.96
CA ALA A 225 -12.94 4.06 11.34
C ALA A 225 -13.87 4.30 12.53
N ASP A 226 -13.41 5.03 13.55
CA ASP A 226 -14.24 5.44 14.69
C ASP A 226 -15.39 6.36 14.27
N GLY A 227 -15.21 7.23 13.27
CA GLY A 227 -16.27 8.02 12.67
C GLY A 227 -17.44 7.16 12.22
N PHE A 228 -17.15 6.10 11.46
CA PHE A 228 -18.16 5.14 11.02
C PHE A 228 -18.78 4.38 12.21
N ARG A 229 -17.98 3.99 13.21
CA ARG A 229 -18.51 3.33 14.43
C ARG A 229 -19.52 4.19 15.18
N HIS A 230 -19.32 5.51 15.15
CA HIS A 230 -20.18 6.49 15.82
C HIS A 230 -21.27 7.07 14.90
N GLY A 231 -21.50 6.44 13.74
CA GLY A 231 -22.63 6.75 12.86
C GLY A 231 -22.42 7.95 11.93
N LEU A 232 -21.20 8.48 11.80
CA LEU A 232 -20.91 9.46 10.75
C LEU A 232 -21.08 8.82 9.37
N THR A 233 -21.70 9.57 8.47
CA THR A 233 -21.88 9.16 7.08
C THR A 233 -20.56 9.26 6.31
N LEU A 234 -20.51 8.57 5.15
CA LEU A 234 -19.36 8.67 4.25
C LEU A 234 -19.13 10.12 3.80
N GLU A 235 -20.20 10.83 3.50
CA GLU A 235 -20.14 12.24 3.06
C GLU A 235 -19.59 13.14 4.16
N GLU A 236 -20.04 12.98 5.41
CA GLU A 236 -19.49 13.75 6.53
C GLU A 236 -18.00 13.49 6.71
N ILE A 237 -17.56 12.22 6.65
CA ILE A 237 -16.14 11.90 6.77
C ILE A 237 -15.34 12.43 5.56
N TYR A 238 -15.92 12.42 4.36
CA TYR A 238 -15.30 13.01 3.17
C TYR A 238 -15.11 14.52 3.33
N GLN A 239 -16.13 15.24 3.81
CA GLN A 239 -16.03 16.69 4.02
C GLN A 239 -14.98 17.06 5.06
N GLU A 240 -14.81 16.23 6.09
CA GLU A 240 -13.79 16.43 7.11
C GLU A 240 -12.39 16.05 6.61
N SER A 241 -12.25 14.90 5.97
CA SER A 241 -10.95 14.31 5.69
C SER A 241 -10.38 14.62 4.30
N ARG A 242 -11.25 14.84 3.32
CA ARG A 242 -10.96 14.89 1.88
C ARG A 242 -10.30 13.63 1.31
N ILE A 243 -10.30 12.52 2.05
CA ILE A 243 -9.90 11.18 1.56
C ILE A 243 -10.92 10.71 0.54
N ASP A 244 -10.49 10.18 -0.61
CA ASP A 244 -11.42 9.80 -1.69
C ASP A 244 -12.54 8.85 -1.20
N PRO A 245 -13.81 9.09 -1.58
CA PRO A 245 -14.95 8.24 -1.22
C PRO A 245 -14.75 6.75 -1.46
N TRP A 246 -13.95 6.36 -2.47
CA TRP A 246 -13.63 4.97 -2.74
C TRP A 246 -12.94 4.31 -1.54
N PHE A 247 -11.88 4.93 -0.99
CA PHE A 247 -11.18 4.41 0.19
C PHE A 247 -12.09 4.41 1.41
N LEU A 248 -12.87 5.48 1.60
CA LEU A 248 -13.81 5.60 2.72
C LEU A 248 -14.87 4.51 2.70
N ALA A 249 -15.40 4.14 1.52
CA ALA A 249 -16.36 3.05 1.38
C ALA A 249 -15.75 1.70 1.79
N GLN A 250 -14.47 1.47 1.46
CA GLN A 250 -13.77 0.24 1.85
C GLN A 250 -13.52 0.17 3.36
N ILE A 251 -13.12 1.29 3.98
CA ILE A 251 -12.92 1.38 5.44
C ILE A 251 -14.27 1.21 6.16
N LYS A 252 -15.34 1.86 5.66
CA LYS A 252 -16.71 1.69 6.18
C LYS A 252 -17.14 0.23 6.15
N HIS A 253 -16.89 -0.46 5.05
CA HIS A 253 -17.25 -1.87 4.94
C HIS A 253 -16.48 -2.74 5.95
N LEU A 254 -15.20 -2.47 6.21
CA LEU A 254 -14.47 -3.14 7.31
C LEU A 254 -15.13 -2.91 8.68
N VAL A 255 -15.57 -1.67 8.94
CA VAL A 255 -16.30 -1.31 10.18
C VAL A 255 -17.66 -2.03 10.28
N VAL A 256 -18.38 -2.18 9.17
CA VAL A 256 -19.64 -2.95 9.15
C VAL A 256 -19.39 -4.42 9.50
N LEU A 257 -18.31 -5.02 8.97
CA LEU A 257 -17.97 -6.42 9.23
C LEU A 257 -17.59 -6.68 10.69
N GLU A 258 -16.81 -5.81 11.33
CA GLU A 258 -16.53 -5.94 12.77
C GLU A 258 -17.78 -5.74 13.62
N GLN A 259 -18.68 -4.82 13.26
CA GLN A 259 -19.92 -4.57 14.01
C GLN A 259 -20.87 -5.76 13.92
N ALA A 260 -20.86 -6.49 12.81
CA ALA A 260 -21.60 -7.74 12.66
C ALA A 260 -21.09 -8.89 13.57
N LEU A 261 -19.91 -8.73 14.18
CA LEU A 261 -19.37 -9.64 15.19
C LEU A 261 -19.70 -9.22 16.63
N ALA A 262 -20.25 -8.03 16.83
CA ALA A 262 -20.56 -7.53 18.17
C ALA A 262 -21.54 -8.48 18.89
N GLY A 263 -21.18 -8.89 20.10
CA GLY A 263 -21.98 -9.82 20.92
C GLY A 263 -21.91 -11.29 20.51
N LYS A 264 -21.19 -11.64 19.43
CA LYS A 264 -20.94 -13.04 19.06
C LYS A 264 -19.73 -13.60 19.79
N SER A 265 -19.76 -14.90 20.06
CA SER A 265 -18.57 -15.68 20.42
C SER A 265 -17.97 -16.35 19.18
N LEU A 266 -16.80 -16.96 19.30
CA LEU A 266 -16.14 -17.67 18.20
C LEU A 266 -17.00 -18.82 17.66
N GLU A 267 -17.74 -19.51 18.51
CA GLU A 267 -18.65 -20.60 18.14
C GLU A 267 -19.83 -20.12 17.29
N GLY A 268 -20.18 -18.83 17.39
CA GLY A 268 -21.24 -18.19 16.60
C GLY A 268 -20.78 -17.66 15.24
N VAL A 269 -19.50 -17.83 14.87
CA VAL A 269 -18.95 -17.43 13.57
C VAL A 269 -18.92 -18.64 12.64
N THR A 270 -19.53 -18.53 11.46
CA THR A 270 -19.52 -19.64 10.49
C THR A 270 -18.19 -19.75 9.75
N GLU A 271 -17.94 -20.90 9.11
CA GLU A 271 -16.76 -21.08 8.25
C GLU A 271 -16.71 -20.03 7.13
N SER A 272 -17.85 -19.78 6.48
CA SER A 272 -17.96 -18.78 5.40
C SER A 272 -17.65 -17.37 5.90
N ASP A 273 -18.17 -17.00 7.08
CA ASP A 273 -17.92 -15.68 7.66
C ASP A 273 -16.44 -15.52 8.00
N LEU A 274 -15.84 -16.52 8.64
CA LEU A 274 -14.42 -16.48 8.99
C LEU A 274 -13.56 -16.36 7.73
N ARG A 275 -13.82 -17.18 6.70
CA ARG A 275 -13.12 -17.12 5.41
C ARG A 275 -13.25 -15.73 4.77
N TYR A 276 -14.46 -15.17 4.77
CA TYR A 276 -14.72 -13.84 4.21
C TYR A 276 -13.95 -12.73 4.97
N LEU A 277 -13.94 -12.78 6.31
CA LEU A 277 -13.16 -11.87 7.14
C LEU A 277 -11.66 -12.00 6.85
N LYS A 278 -11.14 -13.23 6.69
CA LYS A 278 -9.74 -13.45 6.30
C LYS A 278 -9.42 -12.86 4.92
N GLN A 279 -10.32 -12.98 3.95
CA GLN A 279 -10.19 -12.37 2.62
C GLN A 279 -10.22 -10.84 2.62
N ARG A 280 -10.77 -10.21 3.67
CA ARG A 280 -10.67 -8.75 3.91
C ARG A 280 -9.50 -8.35 4.80
N GLY A 281 -8.61 -9.29 5.11
CA GLY A 281 -7.35 -9.05 5.82
C GLY A 281 -7.41 -9.03 7.35
N PHE A 282 -8.55 -9.38 7.96
CA PHE A 282 -8.68 -9.39 9.43
C PHE A 282 -7.63 -10.33 10.05
N ALA A 283 -6.85 -9.82 11.01
CA ALA A 283 -5.87 -10.62 11.74
C ALA A 283 -6.57 -11.58 12.72
N ASP A 284 -5.98 -12.75 12.99
CA ASP A 284 -6.50 -13.67 14.03
C ASP A 284 -6.56 -12.94 15.39
N ALA A 285 -5.54 -12.13 15.71
CA ALA A 285 -5.50 -11.28 16.90
C ALA A 285 -6.60 -10.22 16.95
N TYR A 286 -6.98 -9.62 15.81
CA TYR A 286 -8.03 -8.61 15.79
C TYR A 286 -9.41 -9.24 15.92
N LEU A 287 -9.65 -10.38 15.28
CA LEU A 287 -10.85 -11.18 15.48
C LEU A 287 -10.99 -11.65 16.93
N ALA A 288 -9.88 -12.09 17.55
CA ALA A 288 -9.86 -12.50 18.94
C ALA A 288 -10.25 -11.36 19.89
N PHE A 289 -9.76 -10.14 19.62
CA PHE A 289 -10.19 -8.93 20.32
C PHE A 289 -11.70 -8.66 20.16
N LEU A 290 -12.24 -8.77 18.94
CA LEU A 290 -13.66 -8.52 18.66
C LEU A 290 -14.60 -9.57 19.28
N LEU A 291 -14.17 -10.84 19.29
CA LEU A 291 -14.94 -11.99 19.78
C LEU A 291 -14.66 -12.32 21.26
N ASN A 292 -13.86 -11.51 21.94
CA ASN A 292 -13.44 -11.70 23.33
C ASN A 292 -12.89 -13.11 23.62
N CYS A 293 -11.97 -13.58 22.77
CA CYS A 293 -11.32 -14.88 22.91
C CYS A 293 -9.79 -14.76 22.75
N LYS A 294 -9.06 -15.88 22.84
CA LYS A 294 -7.61 -15.90 22.61
C LYS A 294 -7.30 -15.98 21.11
N GLU A 295 -6.21 -15.36 20.67
CA GLU A 295 -5.75 -15.47 19.27
C GLU A 295 -5.60 -16.93 18.81
N ASP A 296 -5.03 -17.78 19.66
CA ASP A 296 -4.85 -19.20 19.35
C ASP A 296 -6.19 -19.92 19.13
N ALA A 297 -7.28 -19.50 19.77
CA ALA A 297 -8.60 -20.08 19.52
C ALA A 297 -9.06 -19.80 18.09
N VAL A 298 -8.94 -18.54 17.63
CA VAL A 298 -9.26 -18.16 16.24
C VAL A 298 -8.36 -18.92 15.26
N ARG A 299 -7.06 -19.00 15.54
CA ARG A 299 -6.09 -19.72 14.71
C ARG A 299 -6.43 -21.21 14.61
N ASN A 300 -6.76 -21.86 15.72
CA ASN A 300 -7.11 -23.28 15.76
C ASN A 300 -8.39 -23.55 14.98
N GLN A 301 -9.44 -22.72 15.17
CA GLN A 301 -10.70 -22.82 14.42
C GLN A 301 -10.45 -22.69 12.91
N ARG A 302 -9.64 -21.70 12.53
CA ARG A 302 -9.26 -21.43 11.15
C ARG A 302 -8.52 -22.62 10.51
N GLN A 303 -7.61 -23.26 11.25
CA GLN A 303 -6.87 -24.44 10.79
C GLN A 303 -7.76 -25.68 10.67
N GLN A 304 -8.68 -25.91 11.61
CA GLN A 304 -9.65 -27.00 11.56
C GLN A 304 -10.54 -26.93 10.32
N TRP A 305 -10.92 -25.73 9.89
CA TRP A 305 -11.69 -25.50 8.66
C TRP A 305 -10.83 -25.32 7.40
N HIS A 306 -9.53 -25.58 7.48
CA HIS A 306 -8.61 -25.42 6.34
C HIS A 306 -8.65 -24.03 5.69
N ILE A 307 -8.96 -22.99 6.46
CA ILE A 307 -8.91 -21.58 6.01
C ILE A 307 -7.45 -21.12 6.14
N ASN A 308 -6.57 -21.60 5.28
CA ASN A 308 -5.17 -21.22 5.27
C ASN A 308 -4.89 -20.21 4.15
N PRO A 309 -3.95 -19.26 4.37
CA PRO A 309 -3.53 -18.41 3.28
C PRO A 309 -2.82 -19.24 2.21
N VAL A 310 -3.00 -18.84 0.97
CA VAL A 310 -2.16 -19.21 -0.16
C VAL A 310 -1.11 -18.13 -0.38
N TYR A 311 -0.07 -18.46 -1.16
CA TYR A 311 0.97 -17.50 -1.53
C TYR A 311 0.94 -17.30 -3.04
N LYS A 312 0.91 -16.03 -3.45
CA LYS A 312 0.94 -15.57 -4.84
C LYS A 312 2.28 -14.95 -5.18
N ARG A 313 2.71 -15.08 -6.42
CA ARG A 313 3.98 -14.51 -6.90
C ARG A 313 3.81 -13.08 -7.39
N ILE A 314 4.88 -12.32 -7.27
CA ILE A 314 5.07 -11.05 -7.97
C ILE A 314 5.81 -11.37 -9.25
N ASP A 315 5.29 -10.92 -10.39
CA ASP A 315 5.78 -11.31 -11.71
C ASP A 315 5.85 -10.15 -12.73
N SER A 316 5.48 -8.93 -12.34
CA SER A 316 5.38 -7.72 -13.19
C SER A 316 4.36 -7.77 -14.33
N CYS A 317 3.63 -8.86 -14.53
CA CYS A 317 2.81 -9.09 -15.73
C CYS A 317 1.44 -9.72 -15.46
N ALA A 318 0.98 -9.75 -14.21
CA ALA A 318 -0.36 -10.21 -13.82
C ALA A 318 -0.69 -11.63 -14.35
N GLY A 319 0.28 -12.54 -14.29
CA GLY A 319 0.13 -13.92 -14.74
C GLY A 319 0.23 -14.16 -16.24
N GLU A 320 0.49 -13.14 -17.07
CA GLU A 320 0.66 -13.30 -18.53
C GLU A 320 1.88 -14.18 -18.85
N PHE A 321 2.99 -14.00 -18.11
CA PHE A 321 4.21 -14.78 -18.27
C PHE A 321 4.56 -15.52 -16.98
N PRO A 322 5.08 -16.76 -17.08
CA PRO A 322 5.49 -17.50 -15.89
C PRO A 322 6.75 -16.90 -15.28
N THR A 323 6.74 -16.71 -13.96
CA THR A 323 7.93 -16.33 -13.19
C THR A 323 8.60 -17.54 -12.53
N THR A 324 9.93 -17.55 -12.53
CA THR A 324 10.74 -18.49 -11.74
C THR A 324 11.09 -17.93 -10.36
N THR A 325 11.00 -16.61 -10.19
CA THR A 325 11.37 -15.89 -8.97
C THR A 325 10.38 -16.17 -7.85
N ALA A 326 10.90 -16.49 -6.66
CA ALA A 326 10.15 -16.85 -5.48
C ALA A 326 9.82 -15.61 -4.60
N TYR A 327 9.32 -14.54 -5.21
CA TYR A 327 8.88 -13.34 -4.49
C TYR A 327 7.37 -13.43 -4.23
N PHE A 328 6.98 -13.61 -2.96
CA PHE A 328 5.62 -13.97 -2.60
C PHE A 328 4.93 -12.96 -1.67
N TYR A 329 3.60 -12.96 -1.73
CA TYR A 329 2.75 -12.43 -0.67
C TYR A 329 1.63 -13.43 -0.32
N SER A 330 1.18 -13.42 0.94
CA SER A 330 0.05 -14.24 1.39
C SER A 330 -1.31 -13.62 1.04
N THR A 331 -2.29 -14.44 0.68
CA THR A 331 -3.69 -14.03 0.48
C THR A 331 -4.65 -15.20 0.73
N TYR A 332 -5.96 -14.96 0.80
CA TYR A 332 -7.00 -15.99 0.97
C TYR A 332 -7.74 -16.31 -0.35
N GLN A 333 -6.98 -16.37 -1.44
CA GLN A 333 -7.44 -16.91 -2.73
C GLN A 333 -7.33 -18.46 -2.76
N THR A 334 -7.69 -19.06 -3.89
CA THR A 334 -7.83 -20.52 -4.04
C THR A 334 -6.50 -21.24 -4.33
N LEU A 335 -5.68 -20.72 -5.26
CA LEU A 335 -4.50 -21.41 -5.76
C LEU A 335 -3.21 -20.90 -5.10
N CYS A 336 -2.39 -21.82 -4.57
CA CYS A 336 -1.07 -21.51 -3.99
C CYS A 336 0.08 -21.74 -4.98
N GLU A 337 0.96 -20.75 -5.11
CA GLU A 337 2.10 -20.74 -6.02
C GLU A 337 3.46 -20.91 -5.33
N ALA A 338 3.46 -21.08 -3.99
CA ALA A 338 4.66 -21.26 -3.18
C ALA A 338 5.55 -22.41 -3.67
N ARG A 339 4.93 -23.54 -4.05
CA ARG A 339 5.59 -24.78 -4.52
C ARG A 339 6.90 -25.07 -3.75
N PRO A 340 6.84 -25.20 -2.41
CA PRO A 340 8.05 -25.28 -1.60
C PRO A 340 8.83 -26.57 -1.88
N GLU A 341 10.13 -26.46 -2.10
CA GLU A 341 11.01 -27.63 -2.26
C GLU A 341 11.08 -28.45 -0.96
N LYS A 342 10.97 -29.78 -1.03
CA LYS A 342 10.91 -30.65 0.16
C LYS A 342 12.25 -31.26 0.57
N LYS A 343 13.24 -31.30 -0.34
CA LYS A 343 14.49 -32.06 -0.15
C LYS A 343 15.64 -31.22 0.43
N THR A 344 15.55 -29.91 0.35
CA THR A 344 16.61 -28.99 0.78
C THR A 344 16.33 -28.47 2.19
N LYS A 345 17.35 -28.48 3.06
CA LYS A 345 17.27 -27.82 4.38
C LYS A 345 17.16 -26.30 4.18
N LYS A 346 16.27 -25.66 4.92
CA LYS A 346 15.98 -24.21 4.79
C LYS A 346 16.25 -23.51 6.10
N VAL A 347 16.82 -22.31 6.02
CA VAL A 347 16.97 -21.38 7.14
C VAL A 347 15.99 -20.23 6.89
N MET A 348 15.18 -19.90 7.89
CA MET A 348 14.27 -18.75 7.84
C MET A 348 14.91 -17.58 8.59
N ILE A 349 15.02 -16.44 7.93
CA ILE A 349 15.48 -15.18 8.52
C ILE A 349 14.24 -14.29 8.67
N ILE A 350 14.03 -13.75 9.87
CA ILE A 350 12.91 -12.85 10.17
C ILE A 350 13.47 -11.44 10.23
N GLY A 351 13.02 -10.59 9.30
CA GLY A 351 13.40 -9.17 9.25
C GLY A 351 12.72 -8.32 10.31
N GLY A 352 13.15 -7.07 10.43
CA GLY A 352 12.70 -6.17 11.49
C GLY A 352 11.35 -5.46 11.25
N GLY A 353 10.80 -5.43 10.03
CA GLY A 353 9.65 -4.57 9.70
C GLY A 353 10.05 -3.12 9.37
N PRO A 354 9.15 -2.13 9.49
CA PRO A 354 9.42 -0.74 9.09
C PRO A 354 10.49 -0.08 9.96
N ASN A 355 11.51 0.56 9.39
CA ASN A 355 12.55 1.25 10.17
C ASN A 355 11.96 2.28 11.16
N ARG A 356 12.62 2.43 12.32
CA ARG A 356 12.24 3.35 13.40
C ARG A 356 13.47 3.71 14.22
N ILE A 357 13.40 4.78 15.01
CA ILE A 357 14.54 5.22 15.82
C ILE A 357 14.94 4.12 16.81
N GLY A 358 16.15 3.59 16.67
CA GLY A 358 16.70 2.49 17.47
C GLY A 358 16.49 1.09 16.89
N GLN A 359 15.80 0.97 15.75
CA GLN A 359 15.68 -0.26 14.95
C GLN A 359 15.72 0.13 13.47
N GLY A 360 16.93 0.43 12.98
CA GLY A 360 17.21 0.93 11.64
C GLY A 360 17.86 -0.09 10.71
N ILE A 361 18.61 0.42 9.73
CA ILE A 361 19.26 -0.35 8.67
C ILE A 361 20.32 -1.32 9.19
N GLU A 362 20.86 -1.08 10.39
CA GLU A 362 21.84 -1.95 11.04
C GLU A 362 21.31 -3.37 11.34
N PHE A 363 19.99 -3.57 11.35
CA PHE A 363 19.36 -4.89 11.48
C PHE A 363 18.98 -5.52 10.14
N ASP A 364 18.98 -4.73 9.06
CA ASP A 364 18.77 -5.20 7.69
C ASP A 364 20.09 -5.68 7.06
N TYR A 365 21.20 -5.02 7.41
CA TYR A 365 22.58 -5.43 7.10
C TYR A 365 22.94 -6.75 7.80
#